data_AF-A0A8S1P511-F1
#
_entry.id   AF-A0A8S1P511-F1
#
_cell.length_a   1.000
_cell.length_b   1.000
_cell.length_c   1.000
_cell.angle_alpha   90.00
_cell.angle_beta   90.00
_cell.angle_gamma   90.00
#
_symmetry.space_group_name_H-M   'P 1'
#
loop_
_entity.id
_entity.type
_entity.pdbx_description
1 polymer ?
#
loop_
_entity_poly.entity_id
_entity_poly.type
_entity_poly.pdbx_seq_one_letter_code
_entity_poly.pdbx_strand_id
1 'polypeptide(L)'
;MNFLSVIEKQSCMINQEITNRGRSQVDKKKSNSQLISIARDESIKNEKPDISQNSNICIVCYERGPNAVFMNCGHGGTCYQCAIDIWKQKTECYLCRDKIIYILKVDLDERLGDLFKVVSTTQMINQFNK
;
A
#
# COMPACT_ATOMS: atom_id res chain seq x y z
N MET A 1 -33.42 -4.27 31.37
CA MET A 1 -32.76 -5.59 31.50
C MET A 1 -32.10 -5.86 30.16
N ASN A 2 -30.99 -5.18 29.84
CA ASN A 2 -29.61 -5.66 29.95
C ASN A 2 -29.39 -7.08 29.40
N PHE A 3 -28.60 -7.19 28.33
CA PHE A 3 -27.29 -7.89 28.27
C PHE A 3 -26.85 -7.88 26.79
N LEU A 4 -26.08 -6.87 26.36
CA LEU A 4 -24.62 -6.85 26.26
C LEU A 4 -24.02 -7.95 25.35
N SER A 5 -23.50 -7.45 24.23
CA SER A 5 -22.66 -8.08 23.22
C SER A 5 -21.40 -8.75 23.79
N VAL A 6 -21.15 -10.00 23.39
CA VAL A 6 -19.86 -10.67 23.61
C VAL A 6 -18.94 -10.35 22.44
N ILE A 7 -17.84 -9.67 22.76
CA ILE A 7 -16.67 -9.47 21.90
C ILE A 7 -15.73 -10.65 22.11
N GLU A 8 -15.41 -11.40 21.06
CA GLU A 8 -14.29 -12.34 21.08
C GLU A 8 -13.03 -11.68 20.50
N LYS A 9 -12.14 -11.33 21.44
CA LYS A 9 -10.71 -11.10 21.18
C LYS A 9 -10.04 -12.47 21.11
N GLN A 10 -9.31 -12.75 20.04
CA GLN A 10 -8.24 -13.75 20.08
C GLN A 10 -6.96 -13.20 19.46
N SER A 11 -6.00 -13.01 20.35
CA SER A 11 -4.58 -12.76 20.13
C SER A 11 -3.91 -14.01 19.54
N CYS A 12 -3.06 -13.85 18.51
CA CYS A 12 -2.12 -14.90 18.11
C CYS A 12 -0.68 -14.49 18.47
N MET A 13 -0.02 -15.36 19.22
CA MET A 13 1.39 -15.25 19.60
C MET A 13 2.25 -15.75 18.45
N ILE A 14 3.29 -14.99 18.10
CA ILE A 14 4.32 -15.40 17.15
C ILE A 14 5.43 -16.09 17.93
N ASN A 15 5.63 -17.39 17.68
CA ASN A 15 6.87 -18.09 18.04
C ASN A 15 7.57 -18.52 16.75
N GLN A 16 8.86 -18.20 16.69
CA GLN A 16 9.82 -18.56 15.66
C GLN A 16 10.12 -20.06 15.71
N GLU A 17 10.21 -20.73 14.56
CA GLU A 17 11.08 -21.90 14.42
C GLU A 17 11.80 -21.91 13.06
N ILE A 18 13.13 -21.93 13.17
CA ILE A 18 14.12 -22.10 12.12
C ILE A 18 14.16 -23.59 11.77
N THR A 19 13.97 -23.97 10.50
CA THR A 19 14.40 -25.28 10.01
C THR A 19 15.14 -25.19 8.67
N ASN A 20 16.41 -25.61 8.72
CA ASN A 20 17.28 -25.84 7.58
C ASN A 20 16.85 -27.11 6.83
N ARG A 21 16.63 -27.01 5.51
CA ARG A 21 16.76 -28.15 4.57
C ARG A 21 17.39 -27.67 3.26
N GLY A 22 18.52 -28.26 2.90
CA GLY A 22 19.31 -27.87 1.74
C GLY A 22 19.18 -28.76 0.50
N ARG A 23 19.82 -28.26 -0.55
CA ARG A 23 20.45 -28.92 -1.73
C ARG A 23 19.59 -29.45 -2.88
N SER A 24 19.75 -28.77 -4.03
CA SER A 24 20.04 -29.35 -5.36
C SER A 24 21.15 -28.51 -5.99
N GLN A 25 22.40 -28.98 -6.02
CA GLN A 25 23.09 -29.56 -7.19
C GLN A 25 23.15 -28.63 -8.42
N VAL A 26 24.31 -27.98 -8.62
CA VAL A 26 24.80 -27.50 -9.93
C VAL A 26 26.32 -27.74 -10.00
N ASP A 27 26.75 -28.23 -11.15
CA ASP A 27 28.03 -28.88 -11.43
C ASP A 27 29.31 -28.01 -11.43
N LYS A 28 30.42 -28.69 -11.17
CA LYS A 28 31.81 -28.18 -11.21
C LYS A 28 32.28 -27.84 -12.63
N LYS A 29 32.94 -26.69 -12.81
CA LYS A 29 34.07 -26.50 -13.75
C LYS A 29 35.15 -25.58 -13.15
N LYS A 30 36.39 -25.83 -13.57
CA LYS A 30 37.68 -25.64 -12.89
C LYS A 30 38.28 -24.23 -13.00
N SER A 31 39.06 -23.87 -11.96
CA SER A 31 40.29 -23.05 -11.90
C SER A 31 40.50 -21.88 -12.88
N ASN A 32 40.75 -20.68 -12.35
CA ASN A 32 42.10 -20.10 -12.37
C ASN A 32 42.26 -18.95 -11.35
N SER A 33 43.41 -18.91 -10.69
CA SER A 33 43.81 -17.92 -9.70
C SER A 33 44.15 -16.58 -10.35
N GLN A 34 43.37 -15.53 -10.09
CA GLN A 34 43.80 -14.14 -10.29
C GLN A 34 43.41 -13.32 -9.05
N LEU A 35 44.43 -13.06 -8.22
CA LEU A 35 44.37 -12.09 -7.14
C LEU A 35 44.14 -10.71 -7.76
N ILE A 36 42.99 -10.09 -7.48
CA ILE A 36 42.71 -8.70 -7.84
C ILE A 36 42.90 -7.86 -6.58
N SER A 37 43.95 -7.04 -6.57
CA SER A 37 44.21 -6.03 -5.56
C SER A 37 43.21 -4.88 -5.72
N ILE A 38 42.15 -4.87 -4.91
CA ILE A 38 41.20 -3.76 -4.86
C ILE A 38 41.74 -2.72 -3.87
N ALA A 39 42.34 -1.67 -4.40
CA ALA A 39 42.54 -0.43 -3.65
C ALA A 39 41.16 0.12 -3.26
N ARG A 40 40.99 0.44 -1.96
CA ARG A 40 39.73 0.94 -1.40
C ARG A 40 39.44 2.33 -1.96
N ASP A 41 38.50 2.40 -2.90
CA ASP A 41 37.81 3.65 -3.22
C ASP A 41 36.54 3.74 -2.37
N GLU A 42 36.57 4.59 -1.34
CA GLU A 42 35.44 4.92 -0.46
C GLU A 42 34.55 5.98 -1.11
N SER A 43 33.83 5.62 -2.18
CA SER A 43 32.84 6.54 -2.73
C SER A 43 31.60 5.88 -3.37
N ILE A 44 31.17 4.72 -2.84
CA ILE A 44 29.81 4.25 -3.11
C ILE A 44 28.85 5.05 -2.22
N LYS A 45 28.36 6.17 -2.77
CA LYS A 45 27.19 6.85 -2.23
C LYS A 45 26.04 5.83 -2.23
N ASN A 46 25.63 5.40 -1.03
CA ASN A 46 24.37 4.71 -0.82
C ASN A 46 23.23 5.70 -1.08
N GLU A 47 23.01 6.08 -2.33
CA GLU A 47 21.70 6.57 -2.75
C GLU A 47 20.80 5.34 -2.68
N LYS A 48 20.07 5.22 -1.56
CA LYS A 48 18.88 4.37 -1.55
C LYS A 48 18.08 4.76 -2.78
N PRO A 49 17.77 3.83 -3.71
CA PRO A 49 16.88 4.18 -4.80
C PRO A 49 15.59 4.68 -4.14
N ASP A 50 15.32 5.95 -4.33
CA ASP A 50 14.08 6.57 -3.89
C ASP A 50 12.96 6.00 -4.78
N ILE A 51 12.51 4.80 -4.43
CA ILE A 51 11.40 4.10 -5.08
C ILE A 51 10.08 4.86 -4.82
N SER A 52 10.09 6.00 -4.11
CA SER A 52 8.92 6.83 -3.86
C SER A 52 8.63 7.91 -4.92
N GLN A 53 9.34 7.90 -6.05
CA GLN A 53 9.28 9.01 -7.03
C GLN A 53 8.10 8.97 -8.03
N ASN A 54 7.15 8.02 -7.98
CA ASN A 54 6.24 7.84 -9.12
C ASN A 54 4.72 7.82 -8.90
N SER A 55 4.19 8.49 -7.88
CA SER A 55 2.73 8.77 -7.91
C SER A 55 2.32 10.06 -7.19
N ASN A 56 2.92 11.20 -7.53
CA ASN A 56 2.39 12.51 -7.09
C ASN A 56 1.16 12.95 -7.90
N ILE A 57 0.72 12.15 -8.87
CA ILE A 57 -0.39 12.45 -9.75
C ILE A 57 -1.37 11.29 -9.81
N CYS A 58 -2.65 11.62 -9.95
CA CYS A 58 -3.75 10.69 -10.13
C CYS A 58 -3.51 9.84 -11.38
N ILE A 59 -3.54 8.52 -11.21
CA ILE A 59 -3.29 7.57 -12.32
C ILE A 59 -4.42 7.50 -13.35
N VAL A 60 -5.57 8.12 -13.06
CA VAL A 60 -6.75 8.11 -13.93
C VAL A 60 -6.75 9.33 -14.84
N CYS A 61 -6.57 10.52 -14.28
CA CYS A 61 -6.65 11.77 -15.05
C CYS A 61 -5.30 12.41 -15.36
N TYR A 62 -4.21 11.98 -14.71
CA TYR A 62 -2.87 12.56 -14.89
C TYR A 62 -2.83 14.09 -14.77
N GLU A 63 -3.69 14.66 -13.91
CA GLU A 63 -3.86 16.11 -13.79
C GLU A 63 -3.81 16.59 -12.33
N ARG A 64 -4.44 15.85 -11.40
CA ARG A 64 -4.59 16.23 -9.99
C ARG A 64 -3.82 15.29 -9.08
N GLY A 65 -3.48 15.74 -7.87
CA GLY A 65 -2.86 14.88 -6.84
C GLY A 65 -3.77 13.72 -6.41
N PRO A 66 -3.22 12.53 -6.07
CA PRO A 66 -3.98 11.34 -5.73
C PRO A 66 -4.49 11.37 -4.28
N ASN A 67 -5.37 12.32 -3.99
CA ASN A 67 -5.83 12.62 -2.64
C ASN A 67 -7.06 11.84 -2.18
N ALA A 68 -7.31 10.64 -2.74
CA ALA A 68 -8.47 9.82 -2.35
C ALA A 68 -8.10 8.38 -2.03
N VAL A 69 -8.83 7.85 -1.04
CA VAL A 69 -8.70 6.48 -0.53
C VAL A 69 -10.06 5.80 -0.54
N PHE A 70 -10.14 4.60 -1.11
CA PHE A 70 -11.33 3.76 -1.03
C PHE A 70 -11.35 2.98 0.27
N MET A 71 -12.39 3.17 1.06
CA MET A 71 -12.49 2.54 2.36
C MET A 71 -13.23 1.22 2.32
N ASN A 72 -12.79 0.35 3.22
CA ASN A 72 -12.89 -1.11 3.26
C ASN A 72 -11.64 -1.83 2.73
N CYS A 73 -10.94 -1.31 1.71
CA CYS A 73 -9.71 -1.93 1.18
C CYS A 73 -8.44 -1.06 1.30
N GLY A 74 -8.56 0.27 1.44
CA GLY A 74 -7.43 1.18 1.64
C GLY A 74 -6.64 1.55 0.37
N HIS A 75 -7.03 1.03 -0.80
CA HIS A 75 -6.41 1.38 -2.07
C HIS A 75 -6.69 2.85 -2.46
N GLY A 76 -5.69 3.50 -3.04
CA GLY A 76 -5.73 4.91 -3.46
C GLY A 76 -5.15 5.13 -4.86
N GLY A 77 -4.34 6.18 -5.03
CA GLY A 77 -3.69 6.50 -6.32
C GLY A 77 -4.56 7.34 -7.27
N THR A 78 -5.75 7.73 -6.83
CA THR A 78 -6.68 8.57 -7.62
C THR A 78 -6.95 9.88 -6.91
N CYS A 79 -7.20 10.94 -7.68
CA CYS A 79 -7.78 12.16 -7.12
C CYS A 79 -9.23 11.91 -6.70
N TYR A 80 -9.72 12.72 -5.78
CA TYR A 80 -11.08 12.63 -5.24
C TYR A 80 -12.17 12.65 -6.33
N GLN A 81 -12.04 13.48 -7.36
CA GLN A 81 -13.02 13.52 -8.44
C GLN A 81 -13.10 12.19 -9.20
N CYS A 82 -11.95 11.64 -9.61
CA CYS A 82 -11.90 10.35 -10.29
C CYS A 82 -12.40 9.21 -9.40
N ALA A 83 -12.10 9.25 -8.10
CA ALA A 83 -12.59 8.27 -7.13
C ALA A 83 -14.13 8.25 -7.07
N ILE A 84 -14.75 9.43 -7.07
CA ILE A 84 -16.22 9.57 -7.11
C ILE A 84 -16.79 9.03 -8.43
N ASP A 85 -16.16 9.35 -9.56
CA ASP A 85 -16.64 8.88 -10.87
C ASP A 85 -16.53 7.37 -11.01
N ILE A 86 -15.44 6.76 -10.50
CA ILE A 86 -15.29 5.31 -10.38
C ILE A 86 -16.43 4.74 -9.53
N TRP A 87 -16.68 5.31 -8.36
CA TRP A 87 -17.68 4.78 -7.42
C TRP A 87 -19.12 4.85 -7.97
N LYS A 88 -19.42 5.91 -8.74
CA LYS A 88 -20.69 6.06 -9.46
C LYS A 88 -20.87 5.02 -10.58
N GLN A 89 -19.79 4.66 -11.27
CA GLN A 89 -19.83 3.68 -12.36
C GLN A 89 -19.89 2.25 -11.82
N LYS A 90 -19.08 1.95 -10.80
CA LYS A 90 -18.98 0.64 -10.15
C LYS A 90 -18.78 0.86 -8.66
N THR A 91 -19.55 0.16 -7.84
CA THR A 91 -19.46 0.28 -6.38
C THR A 91 -18.26 -0.46 -5.77
N GLU A 92 -17.21 -0.70 -6.56
CA GLU A 92 -16.05 -1.55 -6.28
C GLU A 92 -14.73 -0.82 -6.59
N CYS A 93 -13.69 -1.14 -5.82
CA CYS A 93 -12.34 -0.64 -6.04
C CYS A 93 -11.77 -1.13 -7.37
N TYR A 94 -11.20 -0.25 -8.18
CA TYR A 94 -10.63 -0.63 -9.48
C TYR A 94 -9.35 -1.49 -9.38
N LEU A 95 -8.70 -1.54 -8.19
CA LEU A 95 -7.50 -2.34 -7.96
C LEU A 95 -7.82 -3.75 -7.46
N CYS A 96 -8.60 -3.88 -6.39
CA CYS A 96 -8.88 -5.17 -5.75
C CYS A 96 -10.31 -5.68 -5.94
N ARG A 97 -11.21 -4.89 -6.53
CA ARG A 97 -12.65 -5.18 -6.71
C ARG A 97 -13.46 -5.31 -5.42
N ASP A 98 -12.88 -5.02 -4.25
CA ASP A 98 -13.64 -4.93 -3.01
C ASP A 98 -14.66 -3.80 -3.07
N LYS A 99 -15.83 -4.03 -2.45
CA LYS A 99 -16.87 -3.01 -2.34
C LYS A 99 -16.35 -1.76 -1.63
N ILE A 100 -16.58 -0.60 -2.23
CA ILE A 100 -16.28 0.71 -1.64
C ILE A 100 -17.44 1.08 -0.71
N ILE A 101 -17.15 1.26 0.59
CA ILE A 101 -18.16 1.67 1.59
C ILE A 101 -18.22 3.20 1.67
N TYR A 102 -17.07 3.85 1.68
CA TYR A 102 -16.94 5.31 1.64
C TYR A 102 -15.62 5.72 1.01
N ILE A 103 -15.53 6.99 0.60
CA ILE A 103 -14.32 7.59 0.06
C ILE A 103 -13.83 8.63 1.05
N LEU A 104 -12.55 8.56 1.41
CA LEU A 104 -11.87 9.63 2.14
C LEU A 104 -11.12 10.52 1.16
N LYS A 105 -11.26 11.83 1.32
CA LYS A 105 -10.35 12.81 0.75
C LYS A 105 -9.32 13.16 1.80
N VAL A 106 -8.05 12.99 1.48
CA VAL A 106 -6.94 13.36 2.37
C VAL A 106 -6.31 14.67 1.95
N ASP A 107 -5.72 15.37 2.91
CA ASP A 107 -4.84 16.50 2.65
C ASP A 107 -3.46 15.97 2.29
N LEU A 108 -2.90 16.39 1.15
CA LEU A 108 -1.55 15.99 0.74
C LEU A 108 -0.47 16.93 1.27
N ASP A 109 -0.85 18.13 1.72
CA ASP A 109 0.08 19.16 2.18
C ASP A 109 0.33 19.07 3.69
N GLU A 110 -0.67 18.60 4.45
CA GLU A 110 -0.59 18.42 5.91
C GLU A 110 -0.31 16.95 6.30
N ARG A 111 0.96 16.60 6.52
CA ARG A 111 1.39 15.25 6.97
C ARG A 111 2.17 15.30 8.29
N LEU A 112 1.82 14.43 9.23
CA LEU A 112 2.56 14.20 10.49
C LEU A 112 3.15 12.78 10.50
N GLY A 113 4.43 12.64 10.16
CA GLY A 113 5.04 11.32 9.99
C GLY A 113 4.39 10.58 8.82
N ASP A 114 3.75 9.44 9.04
CA ASP A 114 2.97 8.68 8.03
C ASP A 114 1.46 8.95 8.08
N LEU A 115 1.04 9.92 8.89
CA LEU A 115 -0.36 10.27 9.08
C LEU A 115 -0.77 11.40 8.13
N PHE A 116 -1.87 11.20 7.43
CA PHE A 116 -2.53 12.20 6.61
C PHE A 116 -3.79 12.71 7.28
N LYS A 117 -4.06 14.01 7.18
CA LYS A 117 -5.33 14.60 7.62
C LYS A 117 -6.44 14.23 6.65
N VAL A 118 -7.58 13.79 7.18
CA VAL A 118 -8.80 13.57 6.39
C VAL A 118 -9.55 14.90 6.27
N VAL A 119 -9.74 15.38 5.04
CA VAL A 119 -10.45 16.62 4.72
C VAL A 119 -11.95 16.37 4.57
N SER A 120 -12.35 15.24 3.98
CA SER A 120 -13.77 14.89 3.84
C SER A 120 -13.99 13.39 3.78
N THR A 121 -15.19 12.96 4.20
CA THR A 121 -15.69 11.59 4.05
C THR A 121 -16.96 11.61 3.22
N THR A 122 -17.05 10.74 2.22
CA THR A 122 -18.16 10.69 1.29
C THR A 122 -18.83 9.34 1.31
N GLN A 123 -20.15 9.35 1.49
CA GLN A 123 -20.99 8.16 1.55
C GLN A 123 -22.07 8.22 0.47
N MET A 124 -22.34 7.10 -0.21
CA MET A 124 -23.51 6.98 -1.07
C MET A 124 -24.75 6.76 -0.20
N ILE A 125 -25.73 7.66 -0.32
CA ILE A 125 -27.02 7.48 0.34
C ILE A 125 -27.88 6.60 -0.56
N ASN A 126 -28.14 5.37 -0.11
CA ASN A 126 -29.14 4.52 -0.76
C ASN A 126 -30.53 5.07 -0.39
N GLN A 127 -31.21 5.74 -1.32
CA GLN A 127 -32.55 6.29 -1.11
C GLN A 127 -33.69 5.23 -1.18
N PHE A 128 -33.38 3.95 -1.03
CA PHE A 128 -34.36 2.87 -1.15
C PHE A 128 -34.69 2.27 0.22
N ASN A 129 -35.39 3.05 1.04
CA ASN A 129 -36.34 2.51 2.02
C ASN A 129 -37.71 3.10 1.64
N LYS A 130 -38.34 2.50 0.63
CA LYS A 130 -39.77 2.67 0.34
C LYS A 130 -40.49 1.42 0.82
#